data_AF-A0A382PI81-F1
#
_entry.id   AF-A0A382PI81-F1
#
_cell.length_a   1.000
_cell.length_b   1.000
_cell.length_c   1.000
_cell.angle_alpha   90.00
_cell.angle_beta   90.00
_cell.angle_gamma   90.00
#
_symmetry.space_group_name_H-M   'P 1'
#
loop_
_entity.id
_entity.type
_entity.pdbx_description
1 polymer ?
#
loop_
_entity_poly.entity_id
_entity_poly.type
_entity_poly.pdbx_seq_one_letter_code
_entity_poly.pdbx_strand_id
1 'polypeptide(L)'
;MLMHNVFLRGLYPILRNTRFVLALILIDILLNGGGLLAADAKSDATTSLQELIELALKHNSKDSVNEKHLAPENVSFLVKKYFYQIETKVEQLATAKEVRGHFQKGIKKSEEVFDSGEGVVSQADITKLKLGLSNTLNDIINLEYELKIARLNLDKLINQELRGANDIKTSDPLPIDFSYTSFGNYLKEKHSTTQKNKAIGDAGIKLNKTDGNKESSILTEENRLLLHKAFLNVKLSKDKVMLGKKNRRITRALLVAEVANYDFGIGDPQDLFEALIIYTRVFSSY
;
A
#
# COMPACT_ATOMS: atom_id res chain seq x y z
N MET A 1 69.55 15.33 39.01
CA MET A 1 70.66 15.01 38.08
C MET A 1 70.12 14.03 37.03
N LEU A 2 69.98 14.53 35.79
CA LEU A 2 69.70 13.89 34.48
C LEU A 2 68.68 12.72 34.38
N MET A 3 67.52 12.87 33.70
CA MET A 3 67.26 12.79 32.23
C MET A 3 67.64 11.42 31.63
N HIS A 4 66.81 10.65 30.88
CA HIS A 4 65.91 11.02 29.76
C HIS A 4 64.96 9.83 29.37
N ASN A 5 63.74 10.17 28.89
CA ASN A 5 62.87 9.55 27.88
C ASN A 5 62.80 8.02 27.61
N VAL A 6 61.57 7.46 27.63
CA VAL A 6 60.88 6.88 26.44
C VAL A 6 59.35 7.04 26.58
N PHE A 7 58.74 7.37 25.44
CA PHE A 7 57.38 7.77 25.12
C PHE A 7 56.49 6.54 24.78
N LEU A 8 55.17 6.65 25.01
CA LEU A 8 54.05 5.87 24.41
C LEU A 8 53.97 4.32 24.51
N ARG A 9 52.97 3.84 25.27
CA ARG A 9 52.09 2.66 25.03
C ARG A 9 51.06 2.66 26.18
N GLY A 10 49.75 2.54 26.02
CA GLY A 10 48.90 2.20 24.90
C GLY A 10 47.55 1.77 25.49
N LEU A 11 46.50 2.46 25.05
CA LEU A 11 45.06 2.20 25.14
C LEU A 11 44.49 1.14 26.10
N TYR A 12 43.50 1.62 26.86
CA TYR A 12 42.31 0.94 27.37
C TYR A 12 41.83 -0.28 26.56
N PRO A 13 41.31 -1.33 27.22
CA PRO A 13 40.85 -2.55 26.55
C PRO A 13 39.52 -2.29 25.81
N ILE A 14 39.60 -1.99 24.51
CA ILE A 14 38.50 -2.10 23.56
C ILE A 14 38.45 -3.56 23.11
N LEU A 15 37.78 -4.44 23.85
CA LEU A 15 37.47 -5.79 23.38
C LEU A 15 36.29 -6.41 24.15
N ARG A 16 35.17 -5.70 24.20
CA ARG A 16 33.88 -6.28 24.67
C ARG A 16 32.65 -5.68 23.99
N ASN A 17 32.78 -5.13 22.78
CA ASN A 17 31.65 -4.52 22.06
C ASN A 17 31.44 -5.02 20.62
N THR A 18 32.25 -5.95 20.12
CA THR A 18 32.08 -6.45 18.74
C THR A 18 30.77 -7.21 18.55
N ARG A 19 30.28 -7.93 19.57
CA ARG A 19 28.99 -8.63 19.51
C ARG A 19 27.78 -7.69 19.53
N PHE A 20 27.86 -6.57 20.25
CA PHE A 20 26.79 -5.57 20.33
C PHE A 20 26.71 -4.73 19.04
N VAL A 21 27.87 -4.36 18.48
CA VAL A 21 27.93 -3.63 17.20
C VAL A 21 27.46 -4.51 16.04
N LEU A 22 27.79 -5.81 16.03
CA LEU A 22 27.26 -6.75 15.04
C LEU A 22 25.74 -6.94 15.14
N ALA A 23 25.18 -6.98 16.36
CA ALA A 23 23.74 -7.08 16.56
C ALA A 23 22.99 -5.83 16.06
N LEU A 24 23.54 -4.63 16.29
CA LEU A 24 22.97 -3.38 15.79
C LEU A 24 23.08 -3.24 14.26
N ILE A 25 24.21 -3.67 13.67
CA ILE A 25 24.36 -3.70 12.20
C ILE A 25 23.41 -4.73 11.57
N LEU A 26 23.19 -5.89 12.19
CA LEU A 26 22.20 -6.88 11.74
C LEU A 26 20.77 -6.34 11.83
N ILE A 27 20.44 -5.56 12.87
CA ILE A 27 19.15 -4.89 13.01
C ILE A 27 18.98 -3.79 11.94
N ASP A 28 20.02 -3.01 11.63
CA ASP A 28 19.97 -2.04 10.53
C ASP A 28 19.86 -2.70 9.14
N ILE A 29 20.49 -3.88 8.97
CA ILE A 29 20.35 -4.70 7.76
C ILE A 29 18.97 -5.38 7.71
N LEU A 30 18.31 -5.69 8.83
CA LEU A 30 16.94 -6.23 8.84
C LEU A 30 15.87 -5.13 8.72
N LEU A 31 16.13 -3.92 9.18
CA LEU A 31 15.25 -2.76 9.05
C LEU A 31 15.32 -2.10 7.67
N ASN A 32 16.49 -2.14 7.01
CA ASN A 32 16.70 -1.51 5.69
C ASN A 32 17.00 -2.50 4.56
N GLY A 33 17.35 -3.75 4.86
CA GLY A 33 17.64 -4.80 3.87
C GLY A 33 16.41 -5.58 3.48
N GLY A 34 15.53 -4.94 2.71
CA GLY A 34 14.60 -5.66 1.85
C GLY A 34 15.36 -6.34 0.73
N GLY A 35 15.78 -7.59 0.93
CA GLY A 35 16.30 -8.41 -0.17
C GLY A 35 17.07 -9.65 0.28
N LEU A 36 16.42 -10.81 0.26
CA LEU A 36 16.69 -11.90 -0.69
C LEU A 36 15.86 -13.15 -0.34
N LEU A 37 14.92 -13.49 -1.22
CA LEU A 37 14.79 -14.84 -1.76
C LEU A 37 14.44 -14.67 -3.24
N ALA A 38 15.47 -14.47 -4.07
CA ALA A 38 15.35 -14.57 -5.51
C ALA A 38 15.29 -16.06 -5.86
N ALA A 39 14.08 -16.58 -6.00
CA ALA A 39 13.86 -17.73 -6.87
C ALA A 39 13.71 -17.17 -8.30
N ASP A 40 14.50 -17.71 -9.22
CA ASP A 40 14.40 -17.42 -10.65
C ASP A 40 12.95 -17.57 -11.12
N ALA A 41 12.30 -16.44 -11.39
CA ALA A 41 11.07 -16.37 -12.13
C ALA A 41 11.31 -15.43 -13.31
N LYS A 42 11.04 -15.95 -14.51
CA LYS A 42 11.09 -15.22 -15.78
C LYS A 42 10.52 -13.82 -15.62
N SER A 43 11.20 -12.85 -16.24
CA SER A 43 10.70 -11.48 -16.41
C SER A 43 9.43 -11.50 -17.27
N ASP A 44 8.30 -11.83 -16.67
CA ASP A 44 6.99 -11.63 -17.27
C ASP A 44 6.76 -10.12 -17.36
N ALA A 45 6.44 -9.65 -18.56
CA ALA A 45 6.19 -8.24 -18.83
C ALA A 45 5.01 -7.75 -17.99
N THR A 46 5.29 -6.90 -17.01
CA THR A 46 4.27 -6.25 -16.18
C THR A 46 3.56 -5.18 -17.00
N THR A 47 2.23 -5.24 -17.09
CA THR A 47 1.45 -4.26 -17.85
C THR A 47 1.30 -2.97 -17.02
N SER A 48 1.73 -1.84 -17.57
CA SER A 48 1.63 -0.53 -16.92
C SER A 48 0.19 0.00 -16.89
N LEU A 49 -0.10 0.91 -15.95
CA LEU A 49 -1.39 1.59 -15.88
C LEU A 49 -1.75 2.30 -17.20
N GLN A 50 -0.75 2.90 -17.87
CA GLN A 50 -0.97 3.60 -19.13
C GLN A 50 -1.38 2.64 -20.25
N GLU A 51 -0.70 1.49 -20.36
CA GLU A 51 -1.07 0.46 -21.34
C GLU A 51 -2.48 -0.09 -21.08
N LEU A 52 -2.86 -0.30 -19.81
CA LEU A 52 -4.22 -0.73 -19.47
C LEU A 52 -5.28 0.31 -19.86
N ILE A 53 -4.98 1.60 -19.69
CA ILE A 53 -5.87 2.69 -20.12
C ILE A 53 -6.00 2.67 -21.64
N GLU A 54 -4.90 2.53 -22.38
CA GLU A 54 -4.90 2.51 -23.84
C GLU A 54 -5.67 1.30 -24.40
N LEU A 55 -5.49 0.12 -23.81
CA LEU A 55 -6.25 -1.08 -24.16
C LEU A 55 -7.75 -0.89 -23.92
N ALA A 56 -8.13 -0.37 -22.76
CA ALA A 56 -9.53 -0.15 -22.43
C ALA A 56 -10.20 0.90 -23.33
N LEU A 57 -9.50 2.00 -23.63
CA LEU A 57 -10.00 3.02 -24.55
C LEU A 57 -10.17 2.46 -25.97
N LYS A 58 -9.21 1.67 -26.46
CA LYS A 58 -9.28 1.01 -27.76
C LYS A 58 -10.42 -0.01 -27.83
N HIS A 59 -10.69 -0.74 -26.75
CA HIS A 59 -11.83 -1.65 -26.69
C HIS A 59 -13.14 -0.88 -26.68
N ASN A 60 -13.28 0.10 -25.79
CA ASN A 60 -14.49 0.93 -25.66
C ASN A 60 -14.82 1.70 -26.95
N SER A 61 -13.83 2.13 -27.74
CA SER A 61 -14.07 2.76 -29.05
C SER A 61 -14.61 1.82 -30.12
N LYS A 62 -14.33 0.50 -30.03
CA LYS A 62 -14.87 -0.50 -30.98
C LYS A 62 -16.35 -0.79 -30.72
N ASP A 63 -16.80 -0.58 -29.49
CA ASP A 63 -18.19 -0.77 -29.08
C ASP A 63 -19.08 0.45 -29.37
N SER A 64 -18.61 1.47 -30.09
CA SER A 64 -19.40 2.67 -30.44
C SER A 64 -20.65 2.40 -31.29
N VAL A 65 -20.81 1.17 -31.78
CA VAL A 65 -21.97 0.70 -32.56
C VAL A 65 -23.10 0.16 -31.65
N ASN A 66 -22.80 -0.16 -30.39
CA ASN A 66 -23.78 -0.57 -29.38
C ASN A 66 -23.89 0.54 -28.32
N GLU A 67 -25.10 0.89 -27.87
CA GLU A 67 -25.42 2.00 -26.93
C GLU A 67 -24.76 1.95 -25.53
N LYS A 68 -23.74 1.10 -25.32
CA LYS A 68 -22.99 0.92 -24.05
C LYS A 68 -21.67 1.69 -23.98
N HIS A 69 -21.39 2.57 -24.94
CA HIS A 69 -20.15 3.35 -24.98
C HIS A 69 -20.03 4.30 -23.78
N LEU A 70 -18.95 4.15 -22.99
CA LEU A 70 -18.63 5.05 -21.89
C LEU A 70 -17.78 6.23 -22.38
N ALA A 71 -17.95 7.40 -21.78
CA ALA A 71 -17.05 8.52 -22.00
C ALA A 71 -15.58 8.12 -21.68
N PRO A 72 -14.57 8.56 -22.47
CA PRO A 72 -13.16 8.21 -22.26
C PRO A 72 -12.65 8.49 -20.84
N GLU A 73 -13.14 9.55 -20.20
CA GLU A 73 -12.82 9.92 -18.83
C GLU A 73 -13.34 8.88 -17.83
N ASN A 74 -14.53 8.33 -18.07
CA ASN A 74 -15.14 7.30 -17.23
C ASN A 74 -14.38 5.97 -17.37
N VAL A 75 -13.99 5.59 -18.60
CA VAL A 75 -13.16 4.40 -18.84
C VAL A 75 -11.83 4.54 -18.10
N SER A 76 -11.14 5.66 -18.29
CA SER A 76 -9.86 5.95 -17.63
C SER A 76 -9.99 5.93 -16.11
N PHE A 77 -11.07 6.48 -15.56
CA PHE A 77 -11.36 6.44 -14.14
C PHE A 77 -11.56 5.01 -13.63
N LEU A 78 -12.37 4.19 -14.32
CA LEU A 78 -12.64 2.81 -13.91
C LEU A 78 -11.38 1.93 -13.97
N VAL A 79 -10.56 2.08 -15.01
CA VAL A 79 -9.26 1.38 -15.10
C VAL A 79 -8.37 1.76 -13.92
N LYS A 80 -8.21 3.05 -13.63
CA LYS A 80 -7.44 3.52 -12.46
C LYS A 80 -8.00 2.96 -11.16
N LYS A 81 -9.31 3.00 -10.99
CA LYS A 81 -10.00 2.49 -9.79
C LYS A 81 -9.65 1.01 -9.55
N TYR A 82 -9.82 0.15 -10.56
CA TYR A 82 -9.56 -1.28 -10.38
C TYR A 82 -8.07 -1.60 -10.31
N PHE A 83 -7.22 -0.87 -11.03
CA PHE A 83 -5.77 -0.98 -10.93
C PHE A 83 -5.29 -0.74 -9.48
N TYR A 84 -5.63 0.42 -8.89
CA TYR A 84 -5.21 0.73 -7.51
C TYR A 84 -5.90 -0.18 -6.49
N GLN A 85 -7.13 -0.62 -6.74
CA GLN A 85 -7.79 -1.63 -5.91
C GLN A 85 -7.01 -2.95 -5.92
N ILE A 86 -6.54 -3.41 -7.08
CA ILE A 86 -5.72 -4.63 -7.18
C ILE A 86 -4.40 -4.45 -6.43
N GLU A 87 -3.68 -3.34 -6.64
CA GLU A 87 -2.42 -3.07 -5.95
C GLU A 87 -2.57 -3.13 -4.43
N THR A 88 -3.55 -2.39 -3.89
CA THR A 88 -3.83 -2.39 -2.45
C THR A 88 -4.21 -3.80 -1.96
N LYS A 89 -5.07 -4.53 -2.68
CA LYS A 89 -5.51 -5.87 -2.24
C LYS A 89 -4.40 -6.91 -2.28
N VAL A 90 -3.45 -6.80 -3.21
CA VAL A 90 -2.26 -7.69 -3.25
C VAL A 90 -1.36 -7.45 -2.05
N GLU A 91 -1.07 -6.18 -1.74
CA GLU A 91 -0.32 -5.81 -0.54
C GLU A 91 -1.05 -6.29 0.73
N GLN A 92 -2.39 -6.21 0.72
CA GLN A 92 -3.24 -6.69 1.80
C GLN A 92 -3.18 -8.17 2.04
N LEU A 93 -3.24 -8.92 0.96
CA LEU A 93 -3.12 -10.36 1.01
C LEU A 93 -1.73 -10.82 1.47
N ALA A 94 -0.67 -10.15 1.02
CA ALA A 94 0.70 -10.47 1.43
C ALA A 94 0.90 -10.28 2.95
N THR A 95 0.43 -9.15 3.48
CA THR A 95 0.52 -8.84 4.91
C THR A 95 -0.28 -9.83 5.76
N ALA A 96 -1.51 -10.15 5.35
CA ALA A 96 -2.33 -11.12 6.07
C ALA A 96 -1.69 -12.54 6.05
N LYS A 97 -1.03 -12.93 4.96
CA LYS A 97 -0.30 -14.21 4.85
C LYS A 97 0.95 -14.25 5.74
N GLU A 98 1.66 -13.13 5.90
CA GLU A 98 2.76 -12.96 6.87
C GLU A 98 2.24 -13.16 8.30
N VAL A 99 1.18 -12.43 8.70
CA VAL A 99 0.55 -12.53 10.02
C VAL A 99 0.07 -13.94 10.32
N ARG A 100 -0.58 -14.61 9.36
CA ARG A 100 -0.99 -16.01 9.48
C ARG A 100 0.18 -16.91 9.85
N GLY A 101 1.34 -16.72 9.20
CA GLY A 101 2.55 -17.49 9.49
C GLY A 101 3.03 -17.29 10.94
N HIS A 102 3.02 -16.05 11.43
CA HIS A 102 3.37 -15.75 12.81
C HIS A 102 2.40 -16.36 13.83
N PHE A 103 1.08 -16.29 13.58
CA PHE A 103 0.11 -16.97 14.43
C PHE A 103 0.31 -18.49 14.46
N GLN A 104 0.51 -19.13 13.30
CA GLN A 104 0.74 -20.58 13.24
C GLN A 104 1.98 -21.00 14.04
N LYS A 105 3.07 -20.24 13.92
CA LYS A 105 4.30 -20.48 14.68
C LYS A 105 4.09 -20.26 16.18
N GLY A 106 3.43 -19.17 16.55
CA GLY A 106 3.13 -18.82 17.94
C GLY A 106 2.24 -19.85 18.64
N ILE A 107 1.25 -20.40 17.93
CA ILE A 107 0.38 -21.48 18.43
C ILE A 107 1.22 -22.73 18.68
N LYS A 108 1.99 -23.18 17.68
CA LYS A 108 2.79 -24.40 17.79
C LYS A 108 3.73 -24.34 18.99
N LYS A 109 4.46 -23.24 19.14
CA LYS A 109 5.41 -23.07 20.25
C LYS A 109 4.69 -22.95 21.61
N SER A 110 3.56 -22.25 21.66
CA SER A 110 2.73 -22.19 22.87
C SER A 110 2.25 -23.59 23.31
N GLU A 111 1.83 -24.42 22.35
CA GLU A 111 1.41 -25.80 22.60
C GLU A 111 2.57 -26.67 23.10
N GLU A 112 3.75 -26.59 22.47
CA GLU A 112 4.96 -27.30 22.93
C GLU A 112 5.33 -26.93 24.39
N VAL A 113 5.27 -25.64 24.73
CA VAL A 113 5.55 -25.14 26.09
C VAL A 113 4.49 -25.62 27.07
N PHE A 114 3.21 -25.53 26.71
CA PHE A 114 2.10 -25.98 27.57
C PHE A 114 2.16 -27.49 27.86
N ASP A 115 2.40 -28.30 26.84
CA ASP A 115 2.47 -29.77 26.95
C ASP A 115 3.67 -30.25 27.77
N SER A 116 4.77 -29.49 27.76
CA SER A 116 5.96 -29.80 28.57
C SER A 116 5.74 -29.56 30.08
N GLY A 117 4.73 -28.78 30.46
CA GLY A 117 4.56 -28.29 31.83
C GLY A 117 5.63 -27.29 32.28
N GLU A 118 6.59 -26.96 31.41
CA GLU A 118 7.67 -26.00 31.65
C GLU A 118 7.30 -24.65 31.04
N GLY A 119 6.56 -23.80 31.75
CA GLY A 119 6.32 -22.44 31.30
C GLY A 119 5.11 -21.75 31.87
N VAL A 120 4.96 -20.47 31.50
CA VAL A 120 3.86 -19.59 31.94
C VAL A 120 2.72 -19.52 30.91
N VAL A 121 2.82 -20.28 29.81
CA VAL A 121 1.81 -20.29 28.76
C VAL A 121 0.55 -20.99 29.27
N SER A 122 -0.59 -20.30 29.21
CA SER A 122 -1.87 -20.88 29.57
C SER A 122 -2.65 -21.38 28.36
N GLN A 123 -3.63 -22.25 28.60
CA GLN A 123 -4.61 -22.66 27.57
C GLN A 123 -5.37 -21.44 27.00
N ALA A 124 -5.56 -20.38 27.80
CA ALA A 124 -6.20 -19.15 27.36
C ALA A 124 -5.35 -18.42 26.32
N ASP A 125 -4.02 -18.41 26.47
CA ASP A 125 -3.10 -17.77 25.53
C ASP A 125 -3.08 -18.49 24.18
N ILE A 126 -3.03 -19.83 24.21
CA ILE A 126 -3.17 -20.66 23.00
C ILE A 126 -4.52 -20.37 22.31
N THR A 127 -5.59 -20.24 23.09
CA THR A 127 -6.94 -19.95 22.56
C THR A 127 -7.00 -18.57 21.90
N LYS A 128 -6.41 -17.53 22.50
CA LYS A 128 -6.32 -16.19 21.89
C LYS A 128 -5.57 -16.24 20.57
N LEU A 129 -4.42 -16.90 20.51
CA LEU A 129 -3.65 -17.05 19.27
C LEU A 129 -4.45 -17.79 18.18
N LYS A 130 -5.18 -18.85 18.53
CA LYS A 130 -6.08 -19.56 17.60
C LYS A 130 -7.22 -18.67 17.10
N LEU A 131 -7.81 -17.83 17.97
CA LEU A 131 -8.84 -16.87 17.56
C LEU A 131 -8.27 -15.80 16.61
N GLY A 132 -7.08 -15.28 16.92
CA GLY A 132 -6.35 -14.35 16.03
C GLY A 132 -6.05 -14.95 14.66
N LEU A 133 -5.62 -16.22 14.62
CA LEU A 133 -5.43 -16.98 13.38
C LEU A 133 -6.74 -17.09 12.59
N SER A 134 -7.84 -17.46 13.24
CA SER A 134 -9.15 -17.61 12.60
C SER A 134 -9.61 -16.30 11.95
N ASN A 135 -9.46 -15.17 12.63
CA ASN A 135 -9.78 -13.85 12.08
C ASN A 135 -8.90 -13.52 10.86
N THR A 136 -7.60 -13.79 10.97
CA THR A 136 -6.64 -13.57 9.86
C THR A 136 -7.00 -14.44 8.64
N LEU A 137 -7.43 -15.69 8.84
CA LEU A 137 -7.88 -16.57 7.76
C LEU A 137 -9.15 -16.03 7.09
N ASN A 138 -10.10 -15.51 7.86
CA ASN A 138 -11.29 -14.86 7.33
C ASN A 138 -10.93 -13.63 6.47
N ASP A 139 -9.97 -12.81 6.93
CA ASP A 139 -9.49 -11.66 6.17
C ASP A 139 -8.82 -12.09 4.86
N ILE A 140 -7.98 -13.13 4.88
CA ILE A 140 -7.37 -13.71 3.68
C ILE A 140 -8.43 -14.13 2.66
N ILE A 141 -9.48 -14.84 3.11
CA ILE A 141 -10.56 -15.29 2.23
C ILE A 141 -11.22 -14.07 1.56
N ASN A 142 -11.62 -13.07 2.34
CA ASN A 142 -12.24 -11.86 1.81
C ASN A 142 -11.34 -11.16 0.78
N LEU A 143 -10.06 -10.96 1.11
CA LEU A 143 -9.09 -10.33 0.23
C LEU A 143 -8.88 -11.09 -1.08
N GLU A 144 -8.84 -12.43 -1.05
CA GLU A 144 -8.68 -13.25 -2.25
C GLU A 144 -9.90 -13.12 -3.18
N TYR A 145 -11.12 -13.07 -2.66
CA TYR A 145 -12.31 -12.88 -3.47
C TYR A 145 -12.47 -11.44 -3.98
N GLU A 146 -12.18 -10.44 -3.16
CA GLU A 146 -12.19 -9.03 -3.59
C GLU A 146 -11.16 -8.78 -4.69
N LEU A 147 -9.97 -9.39 -4.60
CA LEU A 147 -8.94 -9.32 -5.63
C LEU A 147 -9.41 -9.96 -6.94
N LYS A 148 -10.05 -11.14 -6.87
CA LYS A 148 -10.65 -11.80 -8.06
C LYS A 148 -11.71 -10.91 -8.72
N ILE A 149 -12.60 -10.32 -7.92
CA ILE A 149 -13.64 -9.41 -8.44
C ILE A 149 -13.02 -8.18 -9.10
N ALA A 150 -12.01 -7.56 -8.49
CA ALA A 150 -11.32 -6.41 -9.06
C ALA A 150 -10.65 -6.74 -10.41
N ARG A 151 -10.02 -7.92 -10.52
CA ARG A 151 -9.44 -8.41 -11.79
C ARG A 151 -10.50 -8.62 -12.86
N LEU A 152 -11.58 -9.34 -12.55
CA LEU A 152 -12.67 -9.57 -13.51
C LEU A 152 -13.25 -8.25 -14.05
N ASN A 153 -13.37 -7.24 -13.18
CA ASN A 153 -13.82 -5.92 -13.60
C ASN A 153 -12.82 -5.22 -14.53
N LEU A 154 -11.52 -5.36 -14.28
CA LEU A 154 -10.47 -4.81 -15.14
C LEU A 154 -10.38 -5.56 -16.46
N ASP A 155 -10.39 -6.90 -16.43
CA ASP A 155 -10.39 -7.79 -17.60
C ASP A 155 -11.50 -7.42 -18.58
N LYS A 156 -12.70 -7.17 -18.04
CA LYS A 156 -13.85 -6.71 -18.81
C LYS A 156 -13.61 -5.38 -19.51
N LEU A 157 -12.90 -4.44 -18.87
CA LEU A 157 -12.62 -3.13 -19.47
C LEU A 157 -11.59 -3.22 -20.60
N ILE A 158 -10.59 -4.10 -20.48
CA ILE A 158 -9.52 -4.27 -21.48
C ILE A 158 -9.81 -5.37 -22.52
N ASN A 159 -10.87 -6.16 -22.31
CA ASN A 159 -11.23 -7.34 -23.10
C ASN A 159 -10.07 -8.34 -23.23
N GLN A 160 -9.38 -8.58 -22.12
CA GLN A 160 -8.27 -9.50 -22.00
C GLN A 160 -8.24 -10.06 -20.59
N GLU A 161 -7.88 -11.33 -20.44
CA GLU A 161 -7.71 -11.98 -19.14
C GLU A 161 -6.33 -11.64 -18.56
N LEU A 162 -6.31 -11.08 -17.35
CA LEU A 162 -5.10 -10.97 -16.53
C LEU A 162 -4.89 -12.31 -15.79
N ARG A 163 -3.88 -13.07 -16.20
CA ARG A 163 -3.61 -14.46 -15.80
C ARG A 163 -2.84 -14.61 -14.49
N GLY A 164 -2.19 -13.56 -13.96
CA GLY A 164 -1.28 -13.66 -12.82
C GLY A 164 -1.30 -12.49 -11.84
N ALA A 165 -0.84 -12.74 -10.59
CA ALA A 165 -0.54 -11.68 -9.63
C ALA A 165 0.64 -10.79 -10.05
N ASN A 166 1.43 -11.25 -11.02
CA ASN A 166 2.58 -10.57 -11.57
C ASN A 166 2.23 -9.71 -12.80
N ASP A 167 0.98 -9.70 -13.26
CA ASP A 167 0.60 -8.98 -14.49
C ASP A 167 0.49 -7.47 -14.25
N ILE A 168 0.30 -7.07 -12.99
CA ILE A 168 0.30 -5.68 -12.54
C ILE A 168 1.49 -5.49 -11.62
N LYS A 169 2.41 -4.59 -11.99
CA LYS A 169 3.56 -4.25 -11.15
C LYS A 169 3.08 -3.63 -9.84
N THR A 170 3.11 -4.39 -8.76
CA THR A 170 2.76 -3.87 -7.44
C THR A 170 3.94 -3.08 -6.88
N SER A 171 3.77 -1.76 -6.83
CA SER A 171 4.62 -0.88 -6.03
C SER A 171 3.91 -0.55 -4.71
N ASP A 172 4.64 -0.11 -3.69
CA ASP A 172 4.03 0.44 -2.47
C ASP A 172 3.04 1.55 -2.87
N PRO A 173 1.71 1.35 -2.72
CA PRO A 173 0.73 2.26 -3.29
C PRO A 173 0.87 3.62 -2.62
N LEU A 174 1.36 4.63 -3.33
CA LEU A 174 1.47 5.99 -2.85
C LEU A 174 0.23 6.78 -3.28
N PRO A 175 -0.29 7.69 -2.42
CA PRO A 175 -1.30 8.63 -2.86
C PRO A 175 -0.82 9.33 -4.13
N ILE A 176 -1.65 9.35 -5.16
CA ILE A 176 -1.42 10.20 -6.33
C ILE A 176 -1.30 11.63 -5.82
N ASP A 177 -0.32 12.37 -6.34
CA ASP A 177 -0.13 13.73 -5.89
C ASP A 177 -1.38 14.59 -6.17
N PHE A 178 -1.87 15.20 -5.11
CA PHE A 178 -2.97 16.15 -5.10
C PHE A 178 -2.51 17.36 -4.31
N SER A 179 -1.80 18.26 -5.00
CA SER A 179 -1.09 19.41 -4.42
C SER A 179 -1.94 20.67 -4.25
N TYR A 180 -3.26 20.55 -4.42
CA TYR A 180 -4.17 21.67 -4.27
C TYR A 180 -4.37 22.08 -2.81
N THR A 181 -3.89 23.28 -2.47
CA THR A 181 -3.96 23.80 -1.09
C THR A 181 -5.38 24.18 -0.67
N SER A 182 -6.22 24.66 -1.60
CA SER A 182 -7.61 25.05 -1.36
C SER A 182 -8.54 24.67 -2.53
N PHE A 183 -9.84 24.56 -2.24
CA PHE A 183 -10.86 24.32 -3.27
C PHE A 183 -10.88 25.44 -4.32
N GLY A 184 -10.68 26.69 -3.90
CA GLY A 184 -10.59 27.83 -4.81
C GLY A 184 -9.41 27.75 -5.78
N ASN A 185 -8.24 27.30 -5.31
CA ASN A 185 -7.06 27.09 -6.15
C ASN A 185 -7.30 25.96 -7.16
N TYR A 186 -7.91 24.87 -6.71
CA TYR A 186 -8.33 23.77 -7.59
C TYR A 186 -9.25 24.24 -8.72
N LEU A 187 -10.29 25.01 -8.42
CA LEU A 187 -11.20 25.52 -9.44
C LEU A 187 -10.47 26.43 -10.44
N LYS A 188 -9.64 27.37 -9.97
CA LYS A 188 -8.88 28.29 -10.83
C LYS A 188 -8.02 27.54 -11.84
N GLU A 189 -7.23 26.58 -11.39
CA GLU A 189 -6.36 25.79 -12.28
C GLU A 189 -7.15 24.96 -13.29
N LYS A 190 -8.26 24.33 -12.88
CA LYS A 190 -9.11 23.56 -13.81
C LYS A 190 -9.75 24.46 -14.86
N HIS A 191 -10.25 25.64 -14.48
CA HIS A 191 -10.79 26.60 -15.45
C HIS A 191 -9.71 27.11 -16.42
N SER A 192 -8.49 27.40 -15.95
CA SER A 192 -7.37 27.82 -16.82
C SER A 192 -6.93 26.73 -17.79
N THR A 193 -6.94 25.47 -17.37
CA THR A 193 -6.57 24.32 -18.22
C THR A 193 -7.60 24.11 -19.34
N THR A 194 -8.89 24.20 -19.02
CA THR A 194 -9.98 24.10 -20.00
C THR A 194 -9.91 25.22 -21.05
N GLN A 195 -9.59 26.46 -20.64
CA GLN A 195 -9.43 27.58 -21.57
C GLN A 195 -8.23 27.40 -22.50
N LYS A 196 -7.10 26.87 -22.00
CA LYS A 196 -5.90 26.63 -22.81
C LYS A 196 -6.10 25.55 -23.86
N ASN A 197 -6.81 24.47 -23.53
CA ASN A 197 -7.13 23.40 -24.48
C ASN A 197 -8.11 23.85 -25.57
N LYS A 198 -9.03 24.77 -25.25
CA LYS A 198 -9.96 25.36 -26.23
C LYS A 198 -9.25 26.29 -27.22
N ALA A 199 -8.22 27.02 -26.77
CA ALA A 199 -7.42 27.90 -27.63
C ALA A 199 -6.46 27.16 -28.57
N ILE A 200 -6.02 25.95 -28.22
CA ILE A 200 -5.13 25.12 -29.07
C ILE A 200 -5.91 24.40 -30.18
N GLY A 201 -7.21 24.11 -29.96
CA GLY A 201 -8.09 23.52 -30.97
C GLY A 201 -8.62 24.50 -32.03
N ASP A 202 -8.40 25.81 -31.86
CA ASP A 202 -8.98 26.87 -32.71
C ASP A 202 -7.97 27.45 -33.73
N ALA A 203 -6.81 26.82 -33.89
CA ALA A 203 -5.78 27.24 -34.87
C ALA A 203 -6.10 26.83 -36.32
N GLY A 204 -7.37 26.61 -36.65
CA GLY A 204 -7.81 26.24 -37.98
C GLY A 204 -9.33 26.21 -38.11
N ILE A 205 -9.97 27.39 -38.15
CA ILE A 205 -11.09 27.78 -39.03
C ILE A 205 -11.56 29.16 -38.56
N LYS A 206 -11.31 30.20 -39.36
CA LYS A 206 -12.02 31.48 -39.22
C LYS A 206 -13.47 31.26 -39.65
N LEU A 207 -14.43 31.43 -38.75
CA LEU A 207 -15.80 31.78 -39.15
C LEU A 207 -16.43 32.78 -38.17
N ASN A 208 -17.09 33.75 -38.76
CA ASN A 208 -17.66 34.99 -38.26
C ASN A 208 -18.33 34.97 -36.87
N LYS A 209 -18.14 36.09 -36.16
CA LYS A 209 -18.90 36.51 -34.97
C LYS A 209 -20.40 36.55 -35.27
N THR A 210 -21.17 35.80 -34.50
CA THR A 210 -22.55 36.12 -34.17
C THR A 210 -22.74 35.94 -32.67
N ASP A 211 -23.27 36.97 -32.02
CA ASP A 211 -23.61 37.00 -30.60
C ASP A 211 -24.61 35.89 -30.22
N GLY A 212 -24.41 35.31 -29.05
CA GLY A 212 -25.39 34.41 -28.42
C GLY A 212 -24.77 33.40 -27.46
N ASN A 213 -24.89 33.68 -26.16
CA ASN A 213 -24.58 32.82 -25.02
C ASN A 213 -23.10 32.46 -24.77
N LYS A 214 -22.43 33.39 -24.08
CA LYS A 214 -21.43 33.07 -23.07
C LYS A 214 -22.07 32.21 -21.96
N GLU A 215 -22.27 30.91 -22.20
CA GLU A 215 -22.33 29.94 -21.11
C GLU A 215 -20.92 29.80 -20.54
N SER A 216 -20.55 30.80 -19.73
CA SER A 216 -19.56 30.59 -18.69
C SER A 216 -20.02 29.37 -17.90
N SER A 217 -19.17 28.38 -17.77
CA SER A 217 -19.35 27.14 -17.01
C SER A 217 -19.58 27.41 -15.52
N ILE A 218 -20.71 28.03 -15.17
CA ILE A 218 -21.12 28.21 -13.78
C ILE A 218 -21.55 26.83 -13.31
N LEU A 219 -20.70 26.18 -12.53
CA LEU A 219 -21.11 25.01 -11.75
C LEU A 219 -22.38 25.40 -10.99
N THR A 220 -23.46 24.65 -11.14
CA THR A 220 -24.64 24.81 -10.28
C THR A 220 -24.20 24.71 -8.82
N GLU A 221 -24.90 25.38 -7.89
CA GLU A 221 -24.53 25.33 -6.47
C GLU A 221 -24.47 23.88 -5.94
N GLU A 222 -25.36 23.00 -6.43
CA GLU A 222 -25.35 21.58 -6.13
C GLU A 222 -24.08 20.87 -6.64
N ASN A 223 -23.70 21.11 -7.89
CA ASN A 223 -22.48 20.53 -8.48
C ASN A 223 -21.21 21.07 -7.80
N ARG A 224 -21.21 22.35 -7.42
CA ARG A 224 -20.12 22.98 -6.66
C ARG A 224 -20.00 22.35 -5.28
N LEU A 225 -21.11 22.11 -4.58
CA LEU A 225 -21.13 21.44 -3.28
C LEU A 225 -20.63 19.99 -3.40
N LEU A 226 -21.10 19.24 -4.39
CA LEU A 226 -20.66 17.86 -4.64
C LEU A 226 -19.15 17.81 -4.90
N LEU A 227 -18.63 18.71 -5.74
CA LEU A 227 -17.21 18.79 -6.06
C LEU A 227 -16.37 19.22 -4.85
N HIS A 228 -16.88 20.12 -4.00
CA HIS A 228 -16.19 20.50 -2.77
C HIS A 228 -16.13 19.34 -1.77
N LYS A 229 -17.21 18.56 -1.62
CA LYS A 229 -17.19 17.32 -0.82
C LYS A 229 -16.16 16.33 -1.35
N ALA A 230 -16.11 16.13 -2.67
CA ALA A 230 -15.10 15.27 -3.30
C ALA A 230 -13.66 15.79 -3.04
N PHE A 231 -13.44 17.09 -3.14
CA PHE A 231 -12.15 17.72 -2.82
C PHE A 231 -11.71 17.44 -1.37
N LEU A 232 -12.61 17.61 -0.41
CA LEU A 232 -12.34 17.31 1.00
C LEU A 232 -12.07 15.82 1.22
N ASN A 233 -12.83 14.93 0.57
CA ASN A 233 -12.61 13.49 0.63
C ASN A 233 -11.23 13.09 0.11
N VAL A 234 -10.74 13.71 -0.98
CA VAL A 234 -9.39 13.45 -1.50
C VAL A 234 -8.32 13.86 -0.47
N LYS A 235 -8.47 15.03 0.17
CA LYS A 235 -7.53 15.47 1.23
C LYS A 235 -7.57 14.52 2.43
N LEU A 236 -8.76 14.17 2.90
CA LEU A 236 -8.95 13.22 4.00
C LEU A 236 -8.29 11.86 3.69
N SER A 237 -8.50 11.32 2.49
CA SER A 237 -7.89 10.05 2.07
C SER A 237 -6.36 10.16 2.00
N LYS A 238 -5.81 11.26 1.47
CA LYS A 238 -4.36 11.50 1.44
C LYS A 238 -3.76 11.49 2.84
N ASP A 239 -4.36 12.23 3.77
CA ASP A 239 -3.87 12.33 5.15
C ASP A 239 -3.96 10.97 5.87
N LYS A 240 -5.06 10.23 5.68
CA LYS A 240 -5.24 8.88 6.23
C LYS A 240 -4.22 7.88 5.70
N VAL A 241 -3.96 7.84 4.39
CA VAL A 241 -2.96 6.92 3.81
C VAL A 241 -1.56 7.27 4.31
N MET A 242 -1.20 8.56 4.36
CA MET A 242 0.10 8.99 4.88
C MET A 242 0.29 8.62 6.35
N LEU A 243 -0.75 8.78 7.18
CA LEU A 243 -0.73 8.35 8.58
C LEU A 243 -0.65 6.82 8.69
N GLY A 244 -1.45 6.10 7.91
CA GLY A 244 -1.46 4.63 7.85
C GLY A 244 -0.09 4.05 7.52
N LYS A 245 0.62 4.62 6.54
CA LYS A 245 2.00 4.22 6.20
C LYS A 245 2.98 4.42 7.35
N LYS A 246 2.90 5.55 8.06
CA LYS A 246 3.74 5.81 9.25
C LYS A 246 3.45 4.78 10.35
N ASN A 247 2.17 4.57 10.65
CA ASN A 247 1.75 3.60 11.66
C ASN A 247 2.22 2.19 11.31
N ARG A 248 2.12 1.78 10.04
CA ARG A 248 2.57 0.45 9.60
C ARG A 248 4.05 0.21 9.82
N ARG A 249 4.91 1.21 9.59
CA ARG A 249 6.36 1.10 9.86
C ARG A 249 6.63 0.85 11.33
N ILE A 250 5.95 1.61 12.20
CA ILE A 250 6.09 1.50 13.65
C ILE A 250 5.58 0.14 14.13
N THR A 251 4.40 -0.29 13.67
CA THR A 251 3.81 -1.56 14.10
C THR A 251 4.53 -2.77 13.53
N ARG A 252 5.11 -2.68 12.32
CA ARG A 252 6.00 -3.73 11.78
C ARG A 252 7.25 -3.88 12.64
N ALA A 253 7.85 -2.77 13.07
CA ALA A 253 9.02 -2.83 13.97
C ALA A 253 8.68 -3.48 15.32
N LEU A 254 7.53 -3.12 15.90
CA LEU A 254 7.00 -3.78 17.10
C LEU A 254 6.79 -5.29 16.87
N LEU A 255 6.13 -5.67 15.77
CA LEU A 255 5.89 -7.08 15.45
C LEU A 255 7.20 -7.87 15.33
N VAL A 256 8.20 -7.32 14.63
CA VAL A 256 9.51 -7.99 14.49
C VAL A 256 10.18 -8.19 15.85
N ALA A 257 10.13 -7.19 16.73
CA ALA A 257 10.68 -7.29 18.07
C ALA A 257 9.95 -8.37 18.89
N GLU A 258 8.62 -8.37 18.93
CA GLU A 258 7.86 -9.34 19.72
C GLU A 258 7.95 -10.77 19.18
N VAL A 259 7.97 -10.94 17.85
CA VAL A 259 8.23 -12.25 17.23
C VAL A 259 9.62 -12.76 17.62
N ALA A 260 10.65 -11.89 17.60
CA ALA A 260 12.00 -12.28 18.00
C ALA A 260 12.08 -12.63 19.49
N ASN A 261 11.51 -11.82 20.38
CA ASN A 261 11.45 -12.08 21.81
C ASN A 261 10.79 -13.44 22.09
N TYR A 262 9.65 -13.67 21.44
CA TYR A 262 8.91 -14.91 21.56
C TYR A 262 9.71 -16.10 21.01
N ASP A 263 10.39 -15.95 19.87
CA ASP A 263 11.28 -16.97 19.29
C ASP A 263 12.45 -17.33 20.20
N PHE A 264 13.04 -16.36 20.90
CA PHE A 264 14.10 -16.59 21.89
C PHE A 264 13.60 -17.13 23.23
N GLY A 265 12.29 -17.25 23.42
CA GLY A 265 11.70 -17.76 24.67
C GLY A 265 11.72 -16.77 25.83
N ILE A 266 11.92 -15.48 25.54
CA ILE A 266 11.91 -14.39 26.53
C ILE A 266 10.67 -13.49 26.41
N GLY A 267 9.85 -13.70 25.38
CA GLY A 267 8.65 -12.91 25.11
C GLY A 267 7.38 -13.48 25.75
N ASP A 268 6.45 -12.60 26.09
CA ASP A 268 5.12 -12.94 26.60
C ASP A 268 4.17 -13.30 25.43
N PRO A 269 3.42 -14.42 25.49
CA PRO A 269 2.38 -14.73 24.52
C PRO A 269 1.35 -13.61 24.30
N GLN A 270 1.01 -12.85 25.34
CA GLN A 270 0.09 -11.71 25.28
C GLN A 270 0.67 -10.57 24.44
N ASP A 271 1.94 -10.22 24.64
CA ASP A 271 2.63 -9.18 23.88
C ASP A 271 2.72 -9.55 22.40
N LEU A 272 3.06 -10.82 22.10
CA LEU A 272 3.04 -11.34 20.73
C LEU A 272 1.64 -11.23 20.11
N PHE A 273 0.60 -11.65 20.84
CA PHE A 273 -0.77 -11.57 20.36
C PHE A 273 -1.18 -10.13 20.06
N GLU A 274 -0.90 -9.19 20.98
CA GLU A 274 -1.22 -7.78 20.80
C GLU A 274 -0.50 -7.18 19.59
N ALA A 275 0.79 -7.45 19.42
CA ALA A 275 1.56 -6.99 18.27
C ALA A 275 0.96 -7.49 16.94
N LEU A 276 0.55 -8.76 16.88
CA LEU A 276 -0.10 -9.34 15.69
C LEU A 276 -1.45 -8.67 15.37
N ILE A 277 -2.28 -8.44 16.40
CA ILE A 277 -3.59 -7.78 16.21
C ILE A 277 -3.44 -6.32 15.82
N ILE A 278 -2.50 -5.59 16.45
CA ILE A 278 -2.21 -4.19 16.13
C ILE A 278 -1.72 -4.05 14.68
N TYR A 279 -0.80 -4.91 14.25
CA TYR A 279 -0.28 -4.88 12.89
C TYR A 279 -1.39 -5.16 11.86
N THR A 280 -2.25 -6.15 12.13
CA THR A 280 -3.42 -6.46 11.29
C THR A 280 -4.38 -5.27 11.18
N ARG A 281 -4.71 -4.61 12.30
CA ARG A 281 -5.66 -3.49 12.33
C ARG A 281 -5.13 -2.24 11.61
N VAL A 282 -3.88 -1.87 11.84
CA VAL A 282 -3.27 -0.69 11.18
C VAL A 282 -3.28 -0.87 9.66
N PHE A 283 -3.12 -2.11 9.24
CA PHE A 283 -3.04 -2.44 7.85
C PHE A 283 -4.41 -2.42 7.13
N SER A 284 -5.50 -2.75 7.82
CA SER A 284 -6.88 -2.63 7.28
C SER A 284 -7.48 -1.21 7.32
N SER A 285 -6.72 -0.20 7.78
CA SER A 285 -7.25 1.13 8.14
C SER A 285 -7.13 2.22 7.07
N TYR A 286 -6.53 1.93 5.91
CA TYR A 286 -6.37 2.84 4.78
C TYR A 286 -6.74 2.17 3.45
#